data_AF-A0A6A6T058-F1
#
_entry.id   AF-A0A6A6T058-F1
#
_cell.length_a   1.000
_cell.length_b   1.000
_cell.length_c   1.000
_cell.angle_alpha   90.00
_cell.angle_beta   90.00
_cell.angle_gamma   90.00
#
_symmetry.space_group_name_H-M   'P 1'
#
loop_
_entity.id
_entity.type
_entity.pdbx_description
1 polymer ?
#
loop_
_entity_poly.entity_id
_entity_poly.type
_entity_poly.pdbx_seq_one_letter_code
_entity_poly.pdbx_strand_id
1 'polypeptide(L)'
;MATTQIVNLTLTLTPPALVALRLAPLLGSSCSLVHAWCELITTSAFLNAPPIGNKLSVLMAGHGHTPSSSSSSSPPTTAKDPGNAKAKEVKEAEEAHAKSILIPIWMANFFNRGAWSVIALNSVTLYSALANLYLFPEGLGEFRTVFGLGTAAAVAHYAFVPAVAPSVGALYRLCVRQQMGAEVGGKGTETGKSAEEWIREWHGVHRVRMFSVDLVAWGCFAWGVVGVLSRGL
;
A
#
# COMPACT_ATOMS: atom_id res chain seq x y z
N MET A 1 -6.15 -14.06 34.88
CA MET A 1 -6.02 -12.58 35.04
C MET A 1 -4.56 -12.24 34.94
N ALA A 2 -4.19 -11.09 34.38
CA ALA A 2 -2.79 -10.66 34.29
C ALA A 2 -2.64 -9.26 34.91
N THR A 3 -1.60 -9.04 35.69
CA THR A 3 -1.39 -7.81 36.46
C THR A 3 0.00 -7.27 36.23
N THR A 4 0.12 -5.96 36.03
CA THR A 4 1.40 -5.26 35.84
C THR A 4 1.40 -3.93 36.57
N GLN A 5 2.58 -3.33 36.75
CA GLN A 5 2.77 -2.05 37.42
C GLN A 5 3.37 -1.04 36.44
N ILE A 6 2.72 0.11 36.26
CA ILE A 6 3.20 1.21 35.42
C ILE A 6 3.20 2.48 36.26
N VAL A 7 4.36 3.03 36.59
CA VAL A 7 4.49 4.29 37.35
C VAL A 7 3.59 4.29 38.61
N ASN A 8 3.72 3.25 39.43
CA ASN A 8 2.92 3.02 40.65
C ASN A 8 1.40 2.81 40.44
N LEU A 9 0.94 2.64 39.20
CA LEU A 9 -0.42 2.21 38.89
C LEU A 9 -0.46 0.71 38.62
N THR A 10 -1.30 0.00 39.36
CA THR A 10 -1.57 -1.42 39.12
C THR A 10 -2.63 -1.59 38.04
N LEU A 11 -2.24 -2.19 36.92
CA LEU A 11 -3.13 -2.48 35.80
C LEU A 11 -3.41 -3.99 35.78
N THR A 12 -4.67 -4.36 35.99
CA THR A 12 -5.12 -5.77 35.94
C THR A 12 -6.07 -5.97 34.76
N LEU A 13 -5.74 -6.92 33.88
CA LEU A 13 -6.59 -7.32 32.77
C LEU A 13 -7.38 -8.59 33.13
N THR A 14 -8.68 -8.53 32.85
CA THR A 14 -9.54 -9.72 32.82
C THR A 14 -9.12 -10.65 31.68
N PRO A 15 -9.45 -11.96 31.73
CA PRO A 15 -9.08 -12.88 30.66
C PRO A 15 -9.54 -12.40 29.26
N PRO A 16 -10.78 -11.92 29.05
CA PRO A 16 -11.21 -11.41 27.75
C PRO A 16 -10.41 -10.18 27.29
N ALA A 17 -10.05 -9.27 28.20
CA ALA A 17 -9.25 -8.10 27.85
C ALA A 17 -7.82 -8.50 27.45
N LEU A 18 -7.25 -9.52 28.09
CA LEU A 18 -5.96 -10.08 27.70
C LEU A 18 -6.02 -10.76 26.32
N VAL A 19 -7.09 -11.53 26.03
CA VAL A 19 -7.34 -12.10 24.69
C VAL A 19 -7.35 -10.98 23.65
N ALA A 20 -8.13 -9.92 23.88
CA ALA A 20 -8.26 -8.80 22.97
C ALA A 20 -6.92 -8.11 22.72
N LEU A 21 -6.12 -7.91 23.79
CA LEU A 21 -4.78 -7.36 23.68
C LEU A 21 -3.86 -8.23 22.81
N ARG A 22 -3.93 -9.56 22.97
CA ARG A 22 -3.12 -10.52 22.19
C ARG A 22 -3.53 -10.54 20.71
N LEU A 23 -4.81 -10.35 20.41
CA LEU A 23 -5.35 -10.31 19.04
C LEU A 23 -5.08 -8.99 18.32
N ALA A 24 -5.01 -7.87 19.05
CA ALA A 24 -4.92 -6.54 18.47
C ALA A 24 -3.76 -6.34 17.45
N PRO A 25 -2.54 -6.88 17.67
CA PRO A 25 -1.46 -6.79 16.68
C PRO A 25 -1.81 -7.45 15.34
N LEU A 26 -2.46 -8.61 15.39
CA LEU A 26 -2.87 -9.34 14.19
C LEU A 26 -3.99 -8.60 13.45
N LEU A 27 -4.99 -8.10 14.18
CA LEU A 27 -6.10 -7.36 13.57
C LEU A 27 -5.60 -6.06 12.91
N GLY A 28 -4.78 -5.29 13.62
CA GLY A 28 -4.19 -4.06 13.10
C GLY A 28 -3.33 -4.31 11.85
N SER A 29 -2.43 -5.30 11.92
CA SER A 29 -1.56 -5.66 10.78
C SER A 29 -2.34 -6.23 9.60
N SER A 30 -3.40 -7.00 9.82
CA SER A 30 -4.27 -7.52 8.76
C SER A 30 -4.99 -6.39 8.02
N CYS A 31 -5.59 -5.45 8.77
CA CYS A 31 -6.24 -4.29 8.16
C CYS A 31 -5.23 -3.39 7.42
N SER A 32 -4.03 -3.19 7.97
CA SER A 32 -2.96 -2.42 7.32
C SER A 32 -2.50 -3.10 6.02
N LEU A 33 -2.38 -4.43 6.02
CA LEU A 33 -2.00 -5.21 4.83
C LEU A 33 -3.08 -5.16 3.74
N VAL A 34 -4.36 -5.27 4.11
CA VAL A 34 -5.49 -5.12 3.17
C VAL A 34 -5.51 -3.71 2.59
N HIS A 35 -5.31 -2.68 3.41
CA HIS A 35 -5.20 -1.30 2.93
C HIS A 35 -4.05 -1.16 1.92
N ALA A 36 -2.87 -1.68 2.25
CA ALA A 36 -1.70 -1.64 1.37
C ALA A 36 -1.95 -2.39 0.04
N TRP A 37 -2.67 -3.51 0.07
CA TRP A 37 -3.05 -4.27 -1.12
C TRP A 37 -4.02 -3.49 -2.02
N CYS A 38 -5.06 -2.89 -1.44
CA CYS A 38 -5.99 -2.02 -2.18
C CYS A 38 -5.26 -0.83 -2.82
N GLU A 39 -4.34 -0.23 -2.10
CA GLU A 39 -3.50 0.86 -2.61
C GLU A 39 -2.61 0.40 -3.77
N LEU A 40 -2.00 -0.78 -3.66
CA LEU A 40 -1.19 -1.37 -4.73
C LEU A 40 -2.02 -1.61 -6.00
N ILE A 41 -3.21 -2.20 -5.87
CA ILE A 41 -4.10 -2.44 -7.01
C ILE A 41 -4.53 -1.12 -7.65
N THR A 42 -5.02 -0.17 -6.85
CA THR A 42 -5.55 1.09 -7.39
C THR A 42 -4.48 1.92 -8.09
N THR A 43 -3.26 1.98 -7.55
CA THR A 43 -2.15 2.68 -8.19
C THR A 43 -1.61 1.97 -9.41
N SER A 44 -1.65 0.63 -9.44
CA SER A 44 -1.24 -0.14 -10.61
C SER A 44 -2.08 0.17 -11.86
N ALA A 45 -3.32 0.64 -11.69
CA ALA A 45 -4.19 1.05 -12.78
C ALA A 45 -3.64 2.26 -13.57
N PHE A 46 -2.84 3.13 -12.93
CA PHE A 46 -2.18 4.24 -13.64
C PHE A 46 -0.94 3.79 -14.41
N LEU A 47 -0.37 2.64 -14.05
CA LEU A 47 0.91 2.15 -14.57
C LEU A 47 0.77 1.09 -15.66
N ASN A 48 -0.38 0.43 -15.75
CA ASN A 48 -0.61 -0.67 -16.67
C ASN A 48 -1.75 -0.34 -17.63
N ALA A 49 -1.63 -0.82 -18.87
CA ALA A 49 -2.72 -0.76 -19.83
C ALA A 49 -3.93 -1.58 -19.33
N PRO A 50 -5.17 -1.16 -19.62
CA PRO A 50 -6.36 -1.89 -19.22
C PRO A 50 -6.35 -3.30 -19.84
N PRO A 51 -6.62 -4.37 -19.07
CA PRO A 51 -6.53 -5.74 -19.55
C PRO A 51 -7.78 -6.13 -20.36
N ILE A 52 -7.95 -5.54 -21.55
CA ILE A 52 -9.14 -5.71 -22.38
C ILE A 52 -9.21 -7.03 -23.17
N GLY A 53 -8.16 -7.85 -23.16
CA GLY A 53 -8.08 -9.09 -23.93
C GLY A 53 -8.58 -10.36 -23.22
N ASN A 54 -9.04 -10.26 -21.98
CA ASN A 54 -9.46 -11.44 -21.21
C ASN A 54 -10.94 -11.80 -21.46
N LYS A 55 -11.33 -13.02 -21.07
CA LYS A 55 -12.71 -13.53 -21.27
C LYS A 55 -13.78 -12.64 -20.62
N LEU A 56 -13.49 -12.05 -19.47
CA LEU A 56 -14.41 -11.14 -18.79
C LEU A 56 -14.63 -9.87 -19.61
N SER A 57 -13.56 -9.27 -20.15
CA SER A 57 -13.65 -8.08 -21.01
C SER A 57 -14.42 -8.35 -22.29
N VAL A 58 -14.19 -9.50 -22.93
CA VAL A 58 -14.94 -9.93 -24.12
C VAL A 58 -16.42 -10.15 -23.79
N LEU A 59 -16.72 -10.77 -22.64
CA LEU A 59 -18.09 -10.98 -22.17
C LEU A 59 -18.80 -9.63 -21.92
N MET A 60 -18.12 -8.69 -21.23
CA MET A 60 -18.69 -7.38 -20.90
C MET A 60 -18.85 -6.48 -22.13
N ALA A 61 -17.98 -6.61 -23.15
CA ALA A 61 -18.08 -5.87 -24.40
C ALA A 61 -19.25 -6.34 -25.30
N GLY A 62 -19.90 -7.46 -24.95
CA GLY A 62 -20.97 -8.06 -25.74
C GLY A 62 -20.45 -8.85 -26.94
N HIS A 63 -21.26 -9.81 -27.42
CA HIS A 63 -20.97 -10.60 -28.61
C HIS A 63 -21.01 -9.69 -29.85
N GLY A 64 -19.85 -9.16 -30.26
CA GLY A 64 -19.72 -8.29 -31.45
C GLY A 64 -18.51 -7.35 -31.42
N HIS A 65 -17.89 -7.14 -30.26
CA HIS A 65 -16.70 -6.32 -30.10
C HIS A 65 -15.56 -7.15 -29.50
N THR A 66 -14.89 -7.94 -30.33
CA THR A 66 -13.56 -8.44 -29.99
C THR A 66 -12.58 -7.27 -30.07
N PRO A 67 -11.98 -6.82 -28.95
CA PRO A 67 -10.93 -5.81 -29.03
C PRO A 67 -9.78 -6.37 -29.85
N SER A 68 -9.35 -5.62 -30.87
CA SER A 68 -8.15 -5.96 -31.62
C SER A 68 -6.98 -5.98 -30.66
N SER A 69 -6.44 -7.17 -30.40
CA SER A 69 -5.27 -7.39 -29.56
C SER A 69 -4.09 -6.63 -30.14
N SER A 70 -3.85 -5.41 -29.65
CA SER A 70 -2.69 -4.58 -29.97
C SER A 70 -1.97 -4.18 -28.69
N SER A 71 -1.68 -5.18 -27.86
CA SER A 71 -0.71 -5.04 -26.78
C SER A 71 -0.07 -6.38 -26.46
N SER A 72 0.87 -6.81 -27.30
CA SER A 72 1.97 -7.64 -26.83
C SER A 72 3.29 -7.04 -27.31
N SER A 73 4.17 -6.81 -26.35
CA SER A 73 5.60 -6.60 -26.56
C SER A 73 6.17 -7.81 -27.30
N SER A 74 6.46 -7.66 -28.59
CA SER A 74 7.28 -8.58 -29.41
C SER A 74 7.93 -7.80 -30.56
N PRO A 75 9.09 -8.26 -31.08
CA PRO A 75 10.01 -7.47 -31.91
C PRO A 75 9.46 -7.14 -33.31
N PRO A 76 10.08 -6.19 -34.04
CA PRO A 76 9.42 -5.51 -35.15
C PRO A 76 9.37 -6.41 -36.37
N THR A 77 8.18 -6.88 -36.73
CA THR A 77 7.89 -7.32 -38.09
C THR A 77 7.26 -6.17 -38.87
N THR A 78 8.05 -5.68 -39.81
CA THR A 78 7.78 -4.76 -40.90
C THR A 78 6.34 -4.76 -41.43
N ALA A 79 5.60 -3.69 -41.14
CA ALA A 79 4.55 -3.17 -42.03
C ALA A 79 4.35 -1.67 -41.73
N LYS A 80 4.90 -0.84 -42.63
CA LYS A 80 4.78 0.63 -42.63
C LYS A 80 3.35 1.00 -43.07
N ASP A 81 2.44 1.18 -42.12
CA ASP A 81 1.23 1.96 -42.35
C ASP A 81 1.35 3.28 -41.57
N PRO A 82 1.72 4.39 -42.25
CA PRO A 82 1.98 5.68 -41.59
C PRO A 82 0.75 6.27 -40.90
N GLY A 83 -0.47 5.88 -41.32
CA GLY A 83 -1.71 6.32 -40.68
C GLY A 83 -1.89 5.73 -39.26
N ASN A 84 -1.48 4.48 -39.06
CA ASN A 84 -1.62 3.78 -37.80
C ASN A 84 -0.58 4.26 -36.75
N ALA A 85 0.63 4.62 -37.21
CA ALA A 85 1.67 5.18 -36.33
C ALA A 85 1.25 6.52 -35.71
N LYS A 86 0.71 7.44 -36.53
CA LYS A 86 0.25 8.75 -36.05
C LYS A 86 -0.95 8.65 -35.11
N ALA A 87 -1.90 7.75 -35.39
CA ALA A 87 -3.03 7.51 -34.50
C ALA A 87 -2.60 6.96 -33.13
N LYS A 88 -1.60 6.08 -33.12
CA LYS A 88 -1.00 5.55 -31.89
C LYS A 88 -0.32 6.66 -31.09
N GLU A 89 0.48 7.51 -31.72
CA GLU A 89 1.14 8.64 -31.06
C GLU A 89 0.15 9.63 -30.41
N VAL A 90 -0.93 9.98 -31.12
CA VAL A 90 -1.98 10.86 -30.58
C VAL A 90 -2.61 10.24 -29.34
N LYS A 91 -2.96 8.95 -29.40
CA LYS A 91 -3.54 8.24 -28.26
C LYS A 91 -2.60 8.17 -27.07
N GLU A 92 -1.32 7.88 -27.30
CA GLU A 92 -0.30 7.86 -26.24
C GLU A 92 -0.12 9.25 -25.60
N ALA A 93 -0.18 10.32 -26.40
CA ALA A 93 -0.12 11.70 -25.91
C ALA A 93 -1.36 12.08 -25.08
N GLU A 94 -2.56 11.70 -25.51
CA GLU A 94 -3.81 11.90 -24.76
C GLU A 94 -3.77 11.15 -23.42
N GLU A 95 -3.31 9.89 -23.42
CA GLU A 95 -3.16 9.09 -22.20
C GLU A 95 -2.13 9.70 -21.24
N ALA A 96 -0.97 10.15 -21.75
CA ALA A 96 0.04 10.83 -20.97
C ALA A 96 -0.49 12.14 -20.36
N HIS A 97 -1.26 12.91 -21.14
CA HIS A 97 -1.91 14.12 -20.67
C HIS A 97 -2.92 13.81 -19.56
N ALA A 98 -3.80 12.83 -19.75
CA ALA A 98 -4.78 12.41 -18.74
C ALA A 98 -4.11 11.97 -17.43
N LYS A 99 -3.06 11.15 -17.51
CA LYS A 99 -2.28 10.70 -16.34
C LYS A 99 -1.63 11.87 -15.60
N SER A 100 -1.13 12.87 -16.34
CA SER A 100 -0.51 14.06 -15.75
C SER A 100 -1.48 14.86 -14.86
N ILE A 101 -2.79 14.77 -15.14
CA ILE A 101 -3.86 15.41 -14.35
C ILE A 101 -4.32 14.48 -13.22
N LEU A 102 -4.63 13.22 -13.54
CA LEU A 102 -5.32 12.32 -12.63
C LEU A 102 -4.44 11.85 -11.47
N ILE A 103 -3.16 11.56 -11.72
CA ILE A 103 -2.26 11.00 -10.70
C ILE A 103 -2.05 11.99 -9.54
N PRO A 104 -1.72 13.28 -9.76
CA PRO A 104 -1.57 14.25 -8.66
C PRO A 104 -2.85 14.43 -7.84
N ILE A 105 -4.01 14.53 -8.51
CA ILE A 105 -5.32 14.69 -7.85
C ILE A 105 -5.64 13.47 -7.00
N TRP A 106 -5.47 12.27 -7.55
CA TRP A 106 -5.70 11.02 -6.83
C TRP A 106 -4.78 10.94 -5.61
N MET A 107 -3.48 11.21 -5.78
CA MET A 107 -2.49 11.11 -4.70
C MET A 107 -2.78 12.11 -3.57
N ALA A 108 -3.12 13.35 -3.91
CA ALA A 108 -3.45 14.37 -2.92
C ALA A 108 -4.69 13.98 -2.10
N ASN A 109 -5.75 13.47 -2.75
CA ASN A 109 -6.95 13.01 -2.05
C ASN A 109 -6.69 11.77 -1.20
N PHE A 110 -5.98 10.79 -1.76
CA PHE A 110 -5.66 9.54 -1.09
C PHE A 110 -4.83 9.80 0.17
N PHE A 111 -3.75 10.59 0.10
CA PHE A 111 -2.93 10.86 1.29
C PHE A 111 -3.67 11.67 2.36
N ASN A 112 -4.47 12.68 1.99
CA ASN A 112 -5.20 13.48 2.98
C ASN A 112 -6.30 12.70 3.70
N ARG A 113 -6.83 11.63 3.10
CA ARG A 113 -7.90 10.81 3.70
C ARG A 113 -7.37 9.50 4.29
N GLY A 114 -6.53 8.80 3.56
CA GLY A 114 -6.01 7.46 3.89
C GLY A 114 -4.81 7.45 4.83
N ALA A 115 -4.02 8.52 4.94
CA ALA A 115 -2.87 8.50 5.86
C ALA A 115 -3.30 8.29 7.33
N TRP A 116 -4.46 8.83 7.72
CA TRP A 116 -4.98 8.70 9.08
C TRP A 116 -5.36 7.26 9.44
N SER A 117 -5.94 6.49 8.51
CA SER A 117 -6.26 5.08 8.76
C SER A 117 -4.97 4.26 8.92
N VAL A 118 -3.95 4.51 8.09
CA VAL A 118 -2.65 3.82 8.21
C VAL A 118 -1.97 4.13 9.54
N ILE A 119 -1.95 5.40 9.96
CA ILE A 119 -1.39 5.81 11.26
C ILE A 119 -2.12 5.09 12.40
N ALA A 120 -3.46 5.06 12.38
CA ALA A 120 -4.25 4.42 13.41
C ALA A 120 -3.99 2.89 13.47
N LEU A 121 -4.04 2.20 12.34
CA LEU A 121 -3.86 0.74 12.25
C LEU A 121 -2.45 0.31 12.68
N ASN A 122 -1.42 1.04 12.25
CA ASN A 122 -0.05 0.75 12.64
C ASN A 122 0.21 1.09 14.12
N SER A 123 -0.43 2.14 14.65
CA SER A 123 -0.38 2.47 16.08
C SER A 123 -1.00 1.37 16.93
N VAL A 124 -2.20 0.89 16.56
CA VAL A 124 -2.84 -0.25 17.23
C VAL A 124 -1.93 -1.47 17.21
N THR A 125 -1.35 -1.79 16.04
CA THR A 125 -0.43 -2.92 15.89
C THR A 125 0.77 -2.80 16.82
N LEU A 126 1.48 -1.67 16.76
CA LEU A 126 2.71 -1.44 17.49
C LEU A 126 2.48 -1.38 19.00
N TYR A 127 1.55 -0.56 19.47
CA TYR A 127 1.34 -0.38 20.91
C TYR A 127 0.77 -1.62 21.58
N SER A 128 -0.14 -2.34 20.92
CA SER A 128 -0.62 -3.60 21.47
C SER A 128 0.48 -4.66 21.49
N ALA A 129 1.35 -4.74 20.46
CA ALA A 129 2.46 -5.68 20.46
C ALA A 129 3.49 -5.36 21.56
N LEU A 130 3.82 -4.08 21.75
CA LEU A 130 4.69 -3.62 22.85
C LEU A 130 4.06 -3.93 24.21
N ALA A 131 2.78 -3.67 24.39
CA ALA A 131 2.07 -4.00 25.64
C ALA A 131 2.11 -5.51 25.92
N ASN A 132 1.92 -6.34 24.90
CA ASN A 132 2.05 -7.80 25.03
C ASN A 132 3.47 -8.22 25.45
N LEU A 133 4.52 -7.56 24.97
CA LEU A 133 5.91 -7.94 25.24
C LEU A 133 6.45 -7.41 26.58
N TYR A 134 6.04 -6.21 26.96
CA TYR A 134 6.63 -5.48 28.09
C TYR A 134 5.70 -5.35 29.29
N LEU A 135 4.39 -5.23 29.08
CA LEU A 135 3.43 -5.01 30.17
C LEU A 135 2.78 -6.30 30.63
N PHE A 136 2.41 -7.17 29.69
CA PHE A 136 1.77 -8.45 29.96
C PHE A 136 2.52 -9.59 29.29
N PRO A 137 3.78 -9.89 29.65
CA PRO A 137 4.53 -10.97 29.02
C PRO A 137 4.05 -12.37 29.42
N GLU A 138 3.33 -12.51 30.54
CA GLU A 138 2.87 -13.78 31.08
C GLU A 138 1.92 -14.48 30.10
N GLY A 139 2.11 -15.78 29.90
CA GLY A 139 1.31 -16.57 28.95
C GLY A 139 1.77 -16.50 27.49
N LEU A 140 2.76 -15.68 27.12
CA LEU A 140 3.35 -15.73 25.77
C LEU A 140 4.23 -16.97 25.55
N GLY A 141 4.92 -17.44 26.60
CA GLY A 141 5.86 -18.57 26.51
C GLY A 141 6.87 -18.42 25.37
N GLU A 142 7.04 -19.47 24.57
CA GLU A 142 7.93 -19.48 23.40
C GLU A 142 7.50 -18.53 22.27
N PHE A 143 6.21 -18.15 22.20
CA PHE A 143 5.70 -17.22 21.19
C PHE A 143 6.10 -15.77 21.44
N ARG A 144 6.71 -15.47 22.61
CA ARG A 144 7.29 -14.16 22.90
C ARG A 144 8.28 -13.72 21.84
N THR A 145 9.15 -14.63 21.37
CA THR A 145 10.13 -14.33 20.32
C THR A 145 9.45 -13.99 19.00
N VAL A 146 8.37 -14.72 18.66
CA VAL A 146 7.60 -14.47 17.44
C VAL A 146 6.91 -13.11 17.50
N PHE A 147 6.28 -12.76 18.63
CA PHE A 147 5.74 -11.42 18.86
C PHE A 147 6.83 -10.34 18.77
N GLY A 148 8.03 -10.61 19.30
CA GLY A 148 9.19 -9.73 19.20
C GLY A 148 9.60 -9.44 17.77
N LEU A 149 9.73 -10.49 16.95
CA LEU A 149 10.05 -10.37 15.52
C LEU A 149 8.98 -9.61 14.75
N GLY A 150 7.69 -9.91 15.00
CA GLY A 150 6.58 -9.18 14.40
C GLY A 150 6.59 -7.70 14.77
N THR A 151 6.92 -7.38 16.03
CA THR A 151 7.06 -6.00 16.51
C THR A 151 8.23 -5.28 15.84
N ALA A 152 9.39 -5.93 15.72
CA ALA A 152 10.54 -5.38 15.03
C ALA A 152 10.23 -5.08 13.55
N ALA A 153 9.52 -5.98 12.87
CA ALA A 153 9.05 -5.76 11.50
C ALA A 153 8.04 -4.60 11.42
N ALA A 154 7.09 -4.51 12.36
CA ALA A 154 6.15 -3.40 12.44
C ALA A 154 6.84 -2.03 12.68
N VAL A 155 7.94 -2.00 13.45
CA VAL A 155 8.77 -0.79 13.59
C VAL A 155 9.50 -0.49 12.27
N ALA A 156 10.06 -1.52 11.61
CA ALA A 156 10.77 -1.38 10.34
C ALA A 156 9.88 -0.82 9.21
N HIS A 157 8.55 -1.00 9.27
CA HIS A 157 7.58 -0.32 8.39
C HIS A 157 7.86 1.19 8.28
N TYR A 158 8.12 1.85 9.40
CA TYR A 158 8.32 3.30 9.45
C TYR A 158 9.62 3.75 8.78
N ALA A 159 10.60 2.85 8.60
CA ALA A 159 11.84 3.15 7.89
C ALA A 159 11.62 3.43 6.38
N PHE A 160 10.44 3.08 5.84
CA PHE A 160 10.07 3.39 4.46
C PHE A 160 9.49 4.80 4.28
N VAL A 161 9.15 5.51 5.37
CA VAL A 161 8.60 6.88 5.30
C VAL A 161 9.54 7.85 4.56
N PRO A 162 10.86 7.90 4.85
CA PRO A 162 11.78 8.75 4.10
C PRO A 162 11.86 8.40 2.61
N ALA A 163 11.68 7.13 2.24
CA ALA A 163 11.76 6.69 0.84
C ALA A 163 10.52 7.12 0.02
N VAL A 164 9.34 7.23 0.63
CA VAL A 164 8.12 7.66 -0.06
C VAL A 164 7.91 9.18 -0.06
N ALA A 165 8.47 9.89 0.93
CA ALA A 165 8.24 11.32 1.12
C ALA A 165 8.54 12.20 -0.12
N PRO A 166 9.64 11.97 -0.89
CA PRO A 166 9.92 12.76 -2.10
C PRO A 166 8.82 12.62 -3.15
N SER A 167 8.37 11.39 -3.42
CA SER A 167 7.34 11.09 -4.42
C SER A 167 5.99 11.71 -4.04
N VAL A 168 5.58 11.57 -2.78
CA VAL A 168 4.34 12.16 -2.26
C VAL A 168 4.39 13.69 -2.35
N GLY A 169 5.48 14.29 -1.89
CA GLY A 169 5.66 15.75 -1.93
C GLY A 169 5.68 16.31 -3.35
N ALA A 170 6.32 15.60 -4.29
CA ALA A 170 6.33 15.99 -5.70
C ALA A 170 4.93 15.98 -6.31
N LEU A 171 4.18 14.87 -6.13
CA LEU A 171 2.81 14.73 -6.63
C LEU A 171 1.86 15.76 -6.01
N TYR A 172 2.00 16.03 -4.71
CA TYR A 172 1.21 17.06 -4.05
C TYR A 172 1.50 18.47 -4.61
N ARG A 173 2.78 18.82 -4.81
CA ARG A 173 3.16 20.11 -5.42
C ARG A 173 2.70 20.23 -6.88
N LEU A 174 2.59 19.13 -7.62
CA LEU A 174 2.01 19.13 -8.96
C LEU A 174 0.50 19.42 -8.89
N CYS A 175 -0.22 18.76 -7.98
CA CYS A 175 -1.65 18.99 -7.78
C CYS A 175 -1.96 20.45 -7.43
N VAL A 176 -1.20 21.03 -6.49
CA VAL A 176 -1.39 22.44 -6.09
C VAL A 176 -1.15 23.38 -7.26
N ARG A 177 -0.11 23.18 -8.07
CA ARG A 177 0.16 24.03 -9.23
C ARG A 177 -0.91 23.94 -10.31
N GLN A 178 -1.43 22.74 -10.56
CA GLN A 178 -2.56 22.55 -11.48
C GLN A 178 -3.79 23.31 -11.01
N GLN A 179 -4.09 23.28 -9.71
CA GLN A 179 -5.20 24.05 -9.13
C GLN A 179 -4.99 25.57 -9.21
N MET A 180 -3.74 26.03 -9.22
CA MET A 180 -3.38 27.44 -9.39
C MET A 180 -3.33 27.89 -10.86
N GLY A 181 -3.78 27.07 -11.81
CA GLY A 181 -3.85 27.40 -13.23
C GLY A 181 -2.53 27.28 -14.00
N ALA A 182 -1.52 26.60 -13.44
CA ALA A 182 -0.30 26.29 -14.18
C ALA A 182 -0.57 25.30 -15.32
N GLU A 183 0.17 25.42 -16.43
CA GLU A 183 0.02 24.52 -17.57
C GLU A 183 0.21 23.04 -17.19
N VAL A 184 -0.74 22.23 -17.63
CA VAL A 184 -0.78 20.78 -17.43
C VAL A 184 0.19 20.13 -18.42
N GLY A 185 1.06 19.25 -17.93
CA GLY A 185 2.02 18.51 -18.75
C GLY A 185 3.45 19.06 -18.71
N GLY A 186 3.67 20.20 -18.03
CA GLY A 186 5.02 20.65 -17.71
C GLY A 186 5.72 19.65 -16.77
N LYS A 187 7.00 19.34 -17.04
CA LYS A 187 7.91 18.66 -16.10
C LYS A 187 8.05 19.51 -14.84
N GLY A 188 7.04 19.45 -13.97
CA GLY A 188 6.87 20.39 -12.88
C GLY A 188 7.73 20.05 -11.67
N THR A 189 8.93 19.52 -11.80
CA THR A 189 9.82 19.39 -10.62
C THR A 189 11.23 19.74 -11.03
N GLU A 190 12.04 20.23 -10.09
CA GLU A 190 13.48 20.49 -10.28
C GLU A 190 14.22 19.25 -10.82
N THR A 191 13.65 18.05 -10.63
CA THR A 191 14.16 16.77 -11.10
C THR A 191 13.70 16.37 -12.51
N GLY A 192 12.79 17.11 -13.14
CA GLY A 192 12.30 16.84 -14.50
C GLY A 192 11.40 15.60 -14.66
N LYS A 193 10.98 14.95 -13.55
CA LYS A 193 10.18 13.73 -13.58
C LYS A 193 8.69 14.00 -13.86
N SER A 194 8.04 13.08 -14.57
CA SER A 194 6.58 13.09 -14.81
C SER A 194 5.78 12.56 -13.62
N ALA A 195 4.47 12.82 -13.59
CA ALA A 195 3.59 12.26 -12.56
C ALA A 195 3.59 10.72 -12.57
N GLU A 196 3.69 10.10 -13.76
CA GLU A 196 3.77 8.64 -13.91
C GLU A 196 5.06 8.09 -13.29
N GLU A 197 6.19 8.77 -13.48
CA GLU A 197 7.46 8.34 -12.90
C GLU A 197 7.45 8.41 -11.37
N TRP A 198 6.85 9.47 -10.81
CA TRP A 198 6.71 9.60 -9.36
C TRP A 198 5.79 8.55 -8.75
N ILE A 199 4.63 8.26 -9.37
CA ILE A 199 3.76 7.20 -8.85
C ILE A 199 4.38 5.82 -9.03
N ARG A 200 5.19 5.60 -10.07
CA ARG A 200 5.94 4.35 -10.29
C ARG A 200 7.00 4.13 -9.22
N GLU A 201 7.75 5.17 -8.87
CA GLU A 201 8.74 5.13 -7.79
C GLU A 201 8.06 4.80 -6.44
N TRP A 202 7.00 5.55 -6.11
CA TRP A 202 6.19 5.30 -4.93
C TRP A 202 5.65 3.86 -4.89
N HIS A 203 5.08 3.38 -6.00
CA HIS A 203 4.54 2.02 -6.14
C HIS A 203 5.62 0.96 -5.93
N GLY A 204 6.84 1.18 -6.43
CA GLY A 204 7.98 0.30 -6.22
C GLY A 204 8.34 0.16 -4.74
N VAL A 205 8.50 1.29 -4.04
CA VAL A 205 8.82 1.32 -2.60
C VAL A 205 7.71 0.67 -1.77
N HIS A 206 6.45 1.00 -2.05
CA HIS A 206 5.29 0.44 -1.37
C HIS A 206 5.20 -1.07 -1.53
N ARG A 207 5.44 -1.58 -2.75
CA ARG A 207 5.45 -3.02 -3.03
C ARG A 207 6.52 -3.75 -2.21
N VAL A 208 7.73 -3.20 -2.13
CA VAL A 208 8.80 -3.78 -1.32
C VAL A 208 8.43 -3.79 0.15
N ARG A 209 7.92 -2.67 0.70
CA ARG A 209 7.47 -2.59 2.10
C ARG A 209 6.42 -3.65 2.42
N MET A 210 5.39 -3.76 1.57
CA MET A 210 4.27 -4.67 1.77
C MET A 210 4.71 -6.14 1.77
N PHE A 211 5.52 -6.56 0.79
CA PHE A 211 5.96 -7.95 0.68
C PHE A 211 7.17 -8.31 1.54
N SER A 212 7.77 -7.34 2.24
CA SER A 212 8.85 -7.58 3.20
C SER A 212 8.32 -7.44 4.63
N VAL A 213 8.39 -6.25 5.19
CA VAL A 213 8.15 -5.99 6.61
C VAL A 213 6.69 -6.15 7.01
N ASP A 214 5.73 -5.78 6.15
CA ASP A 214 4.30 -5.88 6.49
C ASP A 214 3.85 -7.35 6.52
N LEU A 215 4.24 -8.14 5.52
CA LEU A 215 3.92 -9.56 5.45
C LEU A 215 4.61 -10.37 6.55
N VAL A 216 5.87 -10.04 6.88
CA VAL A 216 6.59 -10.65 8.01
C VAL A 216 5.90 -10.32 9.33
N ALA A 217 5.57 -9.04 9.58
CA ALA A 217 4.87 -8.64 10.79
C ALA A 217 3.55 -9.39 10.94
N TRP A 218 2.73 -9.40 9.89
CA TRP A 218 1.47 -10.12 9.84
C TRP A 218 1.64 -11.62 10.11
N GLY A 219 2.59 -12.27 9.44
CA GLY A 219 2.85 -13.71 9.62
C GLY A 219 3.29 -14.06 11.04
N CYS A 220 4.17 -13.25 11.63
CA CYS A 220 4.58 -13.41 13.02
C CYS A 220 3.40 -13.25 13.99
N PHE A 221 2.58 -12.20 13.84
CA PHE A 221 1.42 -12.01 14.71
C PHE A 221 0.37 -13.09 14.52
N ALA A 222 0.13 -13.55 13.29
CA ALA A 222 -0.80 -14.65 13.00
C ALA A 222 -0.36 -15.93 13.72
N TRP A 223 0.91 -16.30 13.55
CA TRP A 223 1.48 -17.47 14.20
C TRP A 223 1.47 -17.35 15.73
N GLY A 224 1.90 -16.21 16.26
CA GLY A 224 1.94 -15.96 17.69
C GLY A 224 0.55 -16.02 18.34
N VAL A 225 -0.46 -15.41 17.71
CA VAL A 225 -1.85 -15.43 18.20
C VAL A 225 -2.40 -16.84 18.21
N VAL A 226 -2.30 -17.58 17.10
CA VAL A 226 -2.79 -18.96 17.02
C VAL A 226 -2.09 -19.83 18.05
N GLY A 227 -0.78 -19.68 18.19
CA GLY A 227 0.03 -20.37 19.18
C GLY A 227 -0.44 -20.13 20.61
N VAL A 228 -0.58 -18.87 21.02
CA VAL A 228 -1.03 -18.49 22.37
C VAL A 228 -2.45 -18.98 22.65
N LEU A 229 -3.38 -18.81 21.71
CA LEU A 229 -4.78 -19.19 21.91
C LEU A 229 -4.98 -20.71 21.93
N SER A 230 -4.18 -21.47 21.18
CA SER A 230 -4.26 -22.94 21.15
C SER A 230 -3.82 -23.61 22.46
N ARG A 231 -3.00 -22.94 23.28
CA ARG A 231 -2.47 -23.48 24.54
C ARG A 231 -3.32 -23.18 25.77
N GLY A 232 -4.35 -22.35 25.63
CA GLY A 232 -5.05 -21.75 26.77
C GLY A 232 -4.24 -20.60 27.38
N LEU A 233 -4.95 -19.55 27.81
CA LEU A 233 -4.37 -18.32 28.37
C LEU A 233 -4.01 -18.45 29.85
#